data_AF-A0A2G7T9G6-F1
#
_entry.id   AF-A0A2G7T9G6-F1
#
_cell.length_a   1.000
_cell.length_b   1.000
_cell.length_c   1.000
_cell.angle_alpha   90.00
_cell.angle_beta   90.00
_cell.angle_gamma   90.00
#
_symmetry.space_group_name_H-M   'P 1'
#
loop_
_entity.id
_entity.type
_entity.pdbx_description
1 polymer ?
#
loop_
_entity_poly.entity_id
_entity_poly.type
_entity_poly.pdbx_seq_one_letter_code
_entity_poly.pdbx_strand_id
1 'polypeptide(L)'
;MFEWVITERVNEDQWKEIDCAKEGYKTYKTAMASGLMALEEMIADLDVGPRRDAEQTDRPQTPPQGRIQPATCDGKDAAASPKGPRNAAYFGFGPIR
;
A
#
# COMPACT_ATOMS: atom_id res chain seq x y z
N MET A 1 14.72 -23.46 6.28
CA MET A 1 15.21 -22.27 7.00
C MET A 1 14.18 -21.16 6.76
N PHE A 2 13.96 -20.25 7.70
CA PHE A 2 12.95 -19.20 7.60
C PHE A 2 13.62 -17.84 7.49
N GLU A 3 13.16 -17.01 6.57
CA GLU A 3 13.68 -15.66 6.35
C GLU A 3 12.51 -14.68 6.35
N TRP A 4 12.75 -13.48 6.84
CA TRP A 4 11.80 -12.37 6.74
C TRP A 4 12.27 -11.43 5.64
N VAL A 5 11.31 -10.79 4.98
CA VAL A 5 11.54 -9.78 3.94
C VAL A 5 10.52 -8.67 4.14
N ILE A 6 10.97 -7.42 4.14
CA ILE A 6 10.13 -6.23 4.16
C ILE A 6 10.08 -5.69 2.74
N THR A 7 8.87 -5.56 2.19
CA THR A 7 8.66 -5.03 0.85
C THR A 7 7.75 -3.81 0.88
N GLU A 8 8.00 -2.87 -0.03
CA GLU A 8 7.15 -1.72 -0.29
C GLU A 8 6.62 -1.79 -1.72
N ARG A 9 5.36 -1.39 -1.88
CA ARG A 9 4.73 -1.35 -3.18
C ARG A 9 5.17 -0.08 -3.93
N VAL A 10 5.75 -0.26 -5.11
CA VAL A 10 6.21 0.85 -5.96
C VAL A 10 5.12 1.30 -6.93
N ASN A 11 4.41 0.35 -7.53
CA ASN A 11 3.27 0.59 -8.41
C ASN A 11 2.27 -0.58 -8.33
N GLU A 12 1.29 -0.63 -9.22
CA GLU A 12 0.20 -1.62 -9.13
C GLU A 12 0.71 -3.07 -9.12
N ASP A 13 1.76 -3.38 -9.88
CA ASP A 13 2.26 -4.75 -10.06
C ASP A 13 3.67 -4.96 -9.50
N GLN A 14 4.33 -3.91 -9.00
CA GLN A 14 5.71 -3.96 -8.57
C GLN A 14 5.85 -3.78 -7.05
N TRP A 15 6.54 -4.74 -6.45
CA TRP A 15 7.03 -4.68 -5.07
C TRP A 15 8.55 -4.55 -5.10
N LYS A 16 9.07 -3.75 -4.18
CA LYS A 16 10.49 -3.56 -3.97
C LYS A 16 10.84 -4.02 -2.57
N GLU A 17 11.89 -4.82 -2.48
CA GLU A 17 12.49 -5.20 -1.20
C GLU A 17 13.19 -4.00 -0.58
N ILE A 18 12.90 -3.73 0.69
CA ILE A 18 13.55 -2.69 1.47
C ILE A 18 14.63 -3.30 2.37
N ASP A 19 14.31 -4.41 3.01
CA ASP A 19 15.24 -5.12 3.91
C ASP A 19 14.87 -6.59 4.02
N CYS A 20 15.83 -7.41 4.42
CA CYS A 20 15.65 -8.84 4.60
C CYS A 20 16.57 -9.41 5.68
N ALA A 21 16.27 -10.65 6.08
CA ALA A 21 17.10 -11.40 7.00
C ALA A 21 18.50 -11.65 6.41
N LYS A 22 19.55 -11.20 7.11
CA LYS A 22 20.96 -11.45 6.71
C LYS A 22 21.34 -12.93 6.66
N GLU A 23 20.72 -13.72 7.52
CA GLU A 23 20.85 -15.16 7.61
C GLU A 23 19.49 -15.75 7.93
N GLY A 24 19.25 -16.98 7.48
CA GLY A 24 17.98 -17.61 7.79
C GLY A 24 17.94 -18.26 9.18
N TYR A 25 16.72 -18.28 9.71
CA TYR A 25 16.41 -18.74 11.04
C TYR A 25 15.95 -20.19 11.05
N LYS A 26 16.23 -20.89 12.16
CA LYS A 26 15.80 -22.28 12.36
C LYS A 26 14.30 -22.41 12.58
N THR A 27 13.65 -21.37 13.09
CA THR A 27 12.21 -21.38 13.37
C THR A 27 11.51 -20.16 12.81
N TYR A 28 10.23 -20.35 12.49
CA TYR A 28 9.35 -19.25 12.08
C TYR A 28 9.20 -18.19 13.18
N LYS A 29 9.04 -18.62 14.44
CA LYS A 29 8.90 -17.71 15.60
C LYS A 29 10.05 -16.71 15.67
N THR A 30 11.28 -17.20 15.52
CA THR A 30 12.47 -16.35 15.56
C THR A 30 12.57 -15.44 14.34
N ALA A 31 12.23 -15.92 13.14
CA ALA A 31 12.22 -15.10 11.94
C ALA A 31 11.19 -13.96 12.05
N MET A 32 9.97 -14.28 12.50
CA MET A 32 8.89 -13.30 12.69
C MET A 32 9.24 -12.26 13.75
N ALA A 33 9.76 -12.68 14.91
CA ALA A 33 10.17 -11.73 15.94
C ALA A 33 11.27 -10.79 15.44
N SER A 34 12.27 -11.32 14.73
CA SER A 34 13.34 -10.49 14.12
C SER A 34 12.79 -9.52 13.07
N GLY A 35 11.92 -9.98 12.17
CA GLY A 35 11.33 -9.12 11.15
C GLY A 35 10.43 -8.03 11.72
N LEU A 36 9.71 -8.30 12.82
CA LEU A 36 8.92 -7.29 13.51
C LEU A 36 9.80 -6.20 14.15
N MET A 37 10.93 -6.57 14.74
CA MET A 37 11.88 -5.57 15.27
C MET A 37 12.47 -4.72 14.16
N ALA A 38 12.83 -5.32 13.02
CA ALA A 38 13.30 -4.57 11.85
C ALA A 38 12.24 -3.57 11.35
N LEU A 39 10.96 -3.96 11.33
CA LEU A 39 9.86 -3.07 10.96
C LEU A 39 9.63 -1.94 11.99
N GLU A 40 9.81 -2.23 13.29
CA GLU A 40 9.72 -1.22 14.35
C GLU A 40 10.82 -0.16 14.24
N GLU A 41 12.04 -0.55 13.87
CA GLU A 41 13.16 0.39 13.65
C GLU A 41 12.88 1.38 12.51
N MET A 42 12.05 1.00 11.54
CA MET A 42 11.65 1.86 10.41
C MET A 42 10.56 2.88 10.78
N ILE A 43 10.01 2.87 12.00
CA ILE A 43 8.88 3.74 12.40
C ILE A 43 9.19 5.23 12.20
N ALA A 44 10.44 5.64 12.41
CA ALA A 44 10.87 7.03 12.23
C ALA A 44 10.76 7.53 10.77
N ASP A 45 10.57 6.62 9.82
CA ASP A 45 10.65 6.87 8.38
C ASP A 45 9.39 6.35 7.64
N LEU A 46 8.27 6.18 8.36
CA LEU A 46 7.00 5.69 7.80
C LEU A 46 6.22 6.72 6.99
N ASP A 47 6.52 8.01 7.14
CA ASP A 47 5.92 9.07 6.32
C ASP A 47 6.55 9.17 4.91
N VAL A 48 7.57 8.34 4.64
CA VAL A 48 8.28 8.32 3.35
C VAL A 48 7.84 7.14 2.50
N GLY A 49 7.21 7.41 1.36
CA GLY A 49 6.95 6.41 0.32
C GLY A 49 6.52 7.02 -1.02
N PRO A 50 6.68 6.29 -2.16
CA PRO A 50 7.59 5.17 -2.40
C PRO A 50 9.06 5.60 -2.44
N ARG A 51 9.97 4.78 -1.89
CA ARG A 51 11.40 5.07 -1.80
C ARG A 51 12.06 4.99 -3.18
N ARG A 52 12.51 6.14 -3.70
CA ARG A 52 13.31 6.23 -4.94
C ARG A 52 14.72 5.74 -4.68
N ASP A 53 15.28 4.99 -5.62
CA ASP A 53 16.70 4.63 -5.58
C ASP A 53 17.57 5.88 -5.71
N ALA A 54 18.71 5.90 -5.01
CA ALA A 54 19.69 6.96 -5.10
C ALA A 54 20.26 7.15 -6.53
N GLU A 55 20.03 6.20 -7.45
CA GLU A 55 20.37 6.32 -8.86
C GLU A 55 19.33 7.11 -9.69
N GLN A 56 18.15 7.44 -9.14
CA GLN A 56 17.14 8.26 -9.83
C GLN A 56 17.30 9.78 -9.62
N THR A 57 18.37 10.23 -8.97
CA THR A 57 18.54 11.63 -8.57
C THR A 57 18.81 12.61 -9.73
N ASP A 58 18.97 12.15 -10.98
CA ASP A 58 19.39 13.02 -12.09
C ASP A 58 18.33 13.26 -13.20
N ARG A 59 17.04 13.06 -12.92
CA ARG A 59 15.97 13.52 -13.84
C ARG A 59 15.15 14.63 -13.18
N PRO A 60 15.11 15.85 -13.77
CA PRO A 60 14.15 16.87 -13.37
C PRO A 60 12.74 16.31 -13.56
N GLN A 61 12.02 16.10 -12.46
CA GLN A 61 10.60 15.79 -12.53
C GLN A 61 9.85 17.07 -12.82
N THR A 62 9.47 17.27 -14.08
CA THR A 62 8.38 18.16 -14.42
C THR A 62 7.13 17.67 -13.67
N PRO A 63 6.45 18.50 -12.85
CA PRO A 63 5.30 18.03 -12.10
C PRO A 63 4.18 17.66 -13.09
N PRO A 64 3.59 16.46 -13.02
CA PRO A 64 2.39 16.19 -13.78
C PRO A 64 1.25 17.04 -13.21
N GLN A 65 0.88 18.10 -13.92
CA GLN A 65 -0.43 18.71 -13.77
C GLN A 65 -1.49 17.63 -14.06
N GLY A 66 -2.25 17.26 -13.04
CA GLY A 66 -3.56 16.65 -13.27
C GLY A 66 -3.91 15.50 -12.35
N ARG A 67 -4.74 15.86 -11.35
CA ARG A 67 -5.81 15.04 -10.79
C ARG A 67 -5.40 13.92 -9.83
N ILE A 68 -5.41 14.27 -8.54
CA ILE A 68 -5.69 13.30 -7.47
C ILE A 68 -7.06 12.69 -7.76
N GLN A 69 -7.08 11.41 -8.14
CA GLN A 69 -8.30 10.60 -8.15
C GLN A 69 -8.23 9.73 -6.89
N PRO A 70 -9.18 9.87 -5.94
CA PRO A 70 -9.26 8.94 -4.83
C PRO A 70 -9.63 7.55 -5.36
N ALA A 71 -8.92 6.54 -4.88
CA ALA A 71 -9.23 5.14 -5.19
C ALA A 71 -10.60 4.78 -4.61
N THR A 72 -11.58 4.53 -5.48
CA THR A 72 -12.86 3.93 -5.10
C THR A 72 -12.79 2.44 -5.37
N CYS A 73 -12.81 1.65 -4.31
CA CYS A 73 -12.93 0.21 -4.36
C CYS A 73 -14.38 -0.15 -4.70
N ASP A 74 -14.76 -0.11 -5.98
CA ASP A 74 -16.08 -0.62 -6.40
C ASP A 74 -15.95 -2.05 -6.92
N GLY A 75 -16.42 -2.96 -6.10
CA GLY A 75 -16.68 -4.32 -6.52
C GLY A 75 -17.88 -4.38 -7.47
N LYS A 76 -17.68 -5.17 -8.53
CA LYS A 76 -18.63 -6.17 -9.03
C LYS A 76 -19.63 -5.74 -10.11
N ASP A 77 -19.37 -6.34 -11.28
CA ASP A 77 -20.28 -6.89 -12.30
C ASP A 77 -21.29 -5.97 -13.02
N ALA A 78 -21.19 -6.07 -14.35
CA ALA A 78 -22.12 -5.51 -15.32
C ALA A 78 -23.54 -6.07 -15.18
N ALA A 79 -24.55 -5.19 -15.06
CA ALA A 79 -25.90 -5.37 -15.63
C ALA A 79 -26.78 -4.10 -15.48
N ALA A 80 -27.28 -3.61 -16.62
CA ALA A 80 -28.55 -2.91 -16.88
C ALA A 80 -29.13 -1.85 -15.90
N SER A 81 -29.30 -0.62 -16.40
CA SER A 81 -30.11 0.45 -15.77
C SER A 81 -31.63 0.18 -15.80
N PRO A 82 -32.39 0.61 -14.77
CA PRO A 82 -33.53 1.51 -15.00
C PRO A 82 -33.75 2.61 -13.92
N LYS A 83 -34.73 3.51 -14.19
CA LYS A 83 -34.98 4.88 -13.66
C LYS A 83 -35.68 5.00 -12.27
N GLY A 84 -35.15 5.92 -11.41
CA GLY A 84 -35.84 6.82 -10.43
C GLY A 84 -36.18 6.27 -9.01
N PRO A 85 -36.49 7.09 -7.96
CA PRO A 85 -36.35 8.56 -7.76
C PRO A 85 -35.47 9.00 -6.55
N ARG A 86 -34.96 10.22 -6.69
CA ARG A 86 -34.43 11.28 -5.78
C ARG A 86 -34.41 11.06 -4.23
N ASN A 87 -33.18 11.12 -3.70
CA ASN A 87 -32.75 11.58 -2.38
C ASN A 87 -33.17 10.79 -1.12
N ALA A 88 -32.36 9.78 -0.80
CA ALA A 88 -31.93 9.52 0.58
C ALA A 88 -30.51 8.95 0.49
N ALA A 89 -29.51 9.71 0.97
CA ALA A 89 -28.13 9.27 0.97
C ALA A 89 -27.94 8.24 2.10
N TYR A 90 -27.77 6.98 1.73
CA TYR A 90 -27.44 5.89 2.65
C TYR A 90 -25.93 5.65 2.61
N PHE A 91 -25.23 5.92 3.71
CA PHE A 91 -23.86 5.47 3.94
C PHE A 91 -23.88 4.39 5.02
N GLY A 92 -23.40 3.18 4.71
CA GLY A 92 -22.78 2.18 5.60
C GLY A 92 -23.43 1.70 6.91
N PHE A 93 -24.32 2.45 7.55
CA PHE A 93 -24.88 2.16 8.88
C PHE A 93 -26.31 2.72 9.06
N GLY A 94 -27.12 2.69 8.00
CA GLY A 94 -28.55 3.05 8.06
C GLY A 94 -28.85 4.55 7.85
N PRO A 95 -30.14 4.93 7.84
CA PRO A 95 -30.57 6.28 7.50
C PRO A 95 -30.17 7.29 8.58
N ILE A 96 -29.60 8.41 8.13
CA ILE A 96 -29.35 9.61 8.94
C ILE A 96 -30.72 10.15 9.38
N ARG A 97 -30.94 10.24 10.70
CA ARG A 97 -32.12 10.90 11.30
C ARG A 97 -31.86 12.39 11.50
#